data_AF-A0A3A3GTI0-F1
#
_entry.id   AF-A0A3A3GTI0-F1
#
_cell.length_a   1.000
_cell.length_b   1.000
_cell.length_c   1.000
_cell.angle_alpha   90.00
_cell.angle_beta   90.00
_cell.angle_gamma   90.00
#
_symmetry.space_group_name_H-M   'P 1'
#
loop_
_entity.id
_entity.type
_entity.pdbx_description
1 polymer ?
#
loop_
_entity_poly.entity_id
_entity_poly.type
_entity_poly.pdbx_seq_one_letter_code
_entity_poly.pdbx_strand_id
1 'polypeptide(L)'
;MIIIGYSILLFLLYRNKKNTELAMTALFTFIISIIVTPVIIVYSADISRFFRTPPSQKTQMSLQKEIQKIIQENALPYILDSKESENQTKMSIPGLLILLRKKTGDKIEQKEVDLVLKNSPSAKLRLTFYDKNQQEHVTVVLSKDRSIYYCDPIEFCK
;
A
#
# COMPACT_ATOMS: atom_id res chain seq x y z
N MET A 1 -14.07 -21.56 11.53
CA MET A 1 -13.77 -22.42 12.70
C MET A 1 -14.20 -21.81 14.03
N ILE A 2 -13.90 -20.53 14.30
CA ILE A 2 -14.23 -19.86 15.59
C ILE A 2 -15.74 -19.85 15.89
N ILE A 3 -16.58 -19.56 14.89
CA ILE A 3 -18.04 -19.52 15.04
C ILE A 3 -18.60 -20.89 15.45
N ILE A 4 -18.16 -21.95 14.78
CA ILE A 4 -18.61 -23.33 15.05
C ILE A 4 -18.19 -23.76 16.46
N GLY A 5 -16.96 -23.46 16.87
CA GLY A 5 -16.49 -23.74 18.23
C GLY A 5 -17.30 -22.99 19.30
N TYR A 6 -17.66 -21.74 19.03
CA TYR A 6 -18.46 -20.91 19.94
C TYR A 6 -19.90 -21.43 20.06
N SER A 7 -20.51 -21.85 18.95
CA SER A 7 -21.83 -22.47 18.93
C SER A 7 -21.88 -23.77 19.72
N ILE A 8 -20.85 -24.61 19.62
CA ILE A 8 -20.74 -25.87 20.40
C ILE A 8 -20.59 -25.58 21.88
N LEU A 9 -19.77 -24.59 22.26
CA LEU A 9 -19.57 -24.19 23.66
C LEU A 9 -20.88 -23.65 24.29
N LEU A 10 -21.59 -22.77 23.58
CA LEU A 10 -22.90 -22.25 24.02
C LEU A 10 -23.94 -23.37 24.17
N PHE A 11 -23.97 -24.32 23.23
CA PHE A 11 -24.88 -25.47 23.31
C PHE A 11 -24.60 -26.36 24.53
N LEU A 12 -23.32 -26.64 24.82
CA LEU A 12 -22.91 -27.42 26.00
C LEU A 12 -23.23 -26.70 27.31
N LEU A 13 -23.03 -25.38 27.38
CA LEU A 13 -23.36 -24.57 28.56
C LEU A 13 -24.88 -24.48 28.79
N TYR A 14 -25.67 -24.31 27.73
CA TYR A 14 -27.13 -24.25 27.81
C TYR A 14 -27.75 -25.59 28.23
N ARG A 15 -27.25 -26.71 27.67
CA ARG A 15 -27.72 -28.06 27.99
C ARG A 15 -27.56 -28.42 29.46
N ASN A 16 -26.53 -27.88 30.13
CA ASN A 16 -26.22 -28.24 31.52
C ASN A 16 -27.10 -27.53 32.58
N LYS A 17 -28.02 -26.63 32.21
CA LYS A 17 -29.05 -25.91 33.03
C LYS A 17 -28.64 -25.26 34.37
N LYS A 18 -27.47 -25.56 34.93
CA LYS A 18 -26.90 -24.99 36.17
C LYS A 18 -26.13 -23.70 35.92
N ASN A 19 -25.79 -23.40 34.67
CA ASN A 19 -24.86 -22.34 34.30
C ASN A 19 -25.45 -21.37 33.26
N THR A 20 -26.75 -21.10 33.36
CA THR A 20 -27.47 -20.16 32.47
C THR A 20 -26.87 -18.76 32.51
N GLU A 21 -26.40 -18.29 33.67
CA GLU A 21 -25.70 -17.01 33.79
C GLU A 21 -24.39 -16.99 32.99
N LEU A 22 -23.57 -18.04 33.11
CA LEU A 22 -22.33 -18.20 32.33
C LEU A 22 -22.60 -18.25 30.82
N ALA A 23 -23.66 -18.93 30.39
CA ALA A 23 -24.07 -18.95 28.99
C ALA A 23 -24.50 -17.56 28.50
N MET A 24 -25.22 -16.80 29.33
CA MET A 24 -25.62 -15.43 29.02
C MET A 24 -24.42 -14.48 28.98
N THR A 25 -23.49 -14.57 29.94
CA THR A 25 -22.24 -13.78 29.93
C THR A 25 -21.41 -14.09 28.68
N ALA A 26 -21.26 -15.38 28.32
CA ALA A 26 -20.58 -15.77 27.10
C ALA A 26 -21.25 -15.14 25.87
N LEU A 27 -22.56 -15.34 25.70
CA LEU A 27 -23.32 -14.74 24.59
C LEU A 27 -23.12 -13.22 24.51
N PHE A 28 -23.18 -12.53 25.64
CA PHE A 28 -23.01 -11.08 25.71
C PHE A 28 -21.59 -10.67 25.29
N THR A 29 -20.56 -11.35 25.79
CA THR A 29 -19.16 -11.08 25.40
C THR A 29 -18.90 -11.34 23.92
N PHE A 30 -19.55 -12.34 23.33
CA PHE A 30 -19.45 -12.62 21.90
C PHE A 30 -20.06 -11.50 21.05
N ILE A 31 -21.27 -11.06 21.40
CA ILE A 31 -21.94 -9.95 20.72
C ILE A 31 -21.10 -8.68 20.82
N ILE A 32 -20.58 -8.37 22.01
CA ILE A 32 -19.67 -7.24 22.22
C ILE A 32 -18.42 -7.39 21.34
N SER A 33 -17.81 -8.57 21.27
CA SER A 33 -16.62 -8.78 20.44
C SER A 33 -16.89 -8.54 18.95
N ILE A 34 -18.05 -8.95 18.43
CA ILE A 34 -18.43 -8.69 17.03
C ILE A 34 -18.53 -7.19 16.73
N ILE A 35 -18.97 -6.38 17.70
CA ILE A 35 -19.11 -4.93 17.52
C ILE A 35 -17.77 -4.22 17.73
N VAL A 36 -17.02 -4.63 18.77
CA VAL A 36 -15.78 -3.98 19.19
C VAL A 36 -14.62 -4.34 18.26
N THR A 37 -14.55 -5.57 17.75
CA THR A 37 -13.44 -6.01 16.89
C THR A 37 -13.30 -5.18 15.61
N PRO A 38 -14.36 -4.88 14.82
CA PRO A 38 -14.26 -3.97 13.68
C PRO A 38 -13.75 -2.58 14.07
N VAL A 39 -14.22 -2.04 15.21
CA VAL A 39 -13.78 -0.75 15.73
C VAL A 39 -12.28 -0.78 16.06
N ILE A 40 -11.81 -1.78 16.80
CA ILE A 40 -10.39 -1.97 17.11
C ILE A 40 -9.57 -2.11 15.82
N ILE A 41 -10.05 -2.87 14.83
CA ILE A 41 -9.34 -3.04 13.56
C ILE A 41 -9.18 -1.70 12.85
N VAL A 42 -10.25 -0.90 12.72
CA VAL A 42 -10.20 0.42 12.07
C VAL A 42 -9.25 1.35 12.82
N TYR A 43 -9.40 1.48 14.14
CA TYR A 43 -8.52 2.33 14.95
C TYR A 43 -7.07 1.87 14.93
N SER A 44 -6.81 0.55 14.95
CA SER A 44 -5.44 0.02 14.85
C SER A 44 -4.79 0.34 13.51
N ALA A 45 -5.56 0.34 12.41
CA ALA A 45 -5.08 0.72 11.10
C ALA A 45 -4.74 2.22 11.02
N ASP A 46 -5.54 3.08 11.65
CA ASP A 46 -5.27 4.52 11.72
C ASP A 46 -4.07 4.83 12.63
N ILE A 47 -3.96 4.17 13.77
CA ILE A 47 -2.80 4.26 14.68
C ILE A 47 -1.52 3.80 13.97
N SER A 48 -1.57 2.68 13.25
CA SER A 48 -0.42 2.20 12.47
C SER A 48 0.01 3.18 11.37
N ARG A 49 -0.94 3.95 10.81
CA ARG A 49 -0.65 5.03 9.86
C ARG A 49 -0.05 6.24 10.57
N PHE A 50 -0.56 6.61 11.75
CA PHE A 50 -0.02 7.71 12.55
C PHE A 50 1.43 7.48 12.98
N PHE A 51 1.79 6.25 13.35
CA PHE A 51 3.16 5.91 13.76
C PHE A 51 4.12 5.64 12.59
N ARG A 52 3.64 5.56 11.35
CA ARG A 52 4.52 5.43 10.19
C ARG A 52 5.09 6.79 9.84
N THR A 53 6.36 7.00 10.20
CA THR A 53 7.09 8.21 9.84
C THR A 53 7.27 8.26 8.32
N PRO A 54 6.85 9.35 7.65
CA PRO A 54 7.17 9.55 6.24
C PRO A 54 8.69 9.60 6.06
N PRO A 55 9.21 9.23 4.88
CA PRO A 55 10.64 9.36 4.60
C PRO A 55 11.09 10.81 4.79
N SER A 56 12.31 11.01 5.30
CA SER A 56 12.85 12.36 5.48
C SER A 56 12.92 13.10 4.14
N GLN A 57 12.74 14.42 4.16
CA GLN A 57 12.83 15.25 2.94
C GLN A 57 14.18 15.06 2.22
N LYS A 58 15.27 14.88 2.98
CA LYS A 58 16.60 14.59 2.44
C LYS A 58 16.64 13.26 1.69
N THR A 59 16.07 12.20 2.28
CA THR A 59 15.95 10.88 1.64
C THR A 59 15.12 10.98 0.36
N GLN A 60 14.01 11.74 0.41
CA GLN A 60 13.15 11.96 -0.74
C GLN A 60 13.86 12.64 -1.89
N MET A 61 14.57 13.73 -1.61
CA MET A 61 15.36 14.45 -2.61
C MET A 61 16.47 13.57 -3.20
N SER A 62 17.13 12.72 -2.39
CA SER A 62 18.16 11.80 -2.90
C SER A 62 17.57 10.80 -3.90
N LEU A 63 16.47 10.14 -3.53
CA LEU A 63 15.83 9.14 -4.37
C LEU A 63 15.25 9.75 -5.64
N GLN A 64 14.64 10.95 -5.56
CA GLN A 64 14.18 11.66 -6.75
C GLN A 64 15.35 12.02 -7.69
N LYS A 65 16.51 12.42 -7.16
CA LYS A 65 17.71 12.68 -7.98
C LYS A 65 18.22 11.42 -8.66
N GLU A 66 18.21 10.28 -7.97
CA GLU A 66 18.61 8.99 -8.55
C GLU A 66 17.67 8.57 -9.68
N ILE A 67 16.35 8.69 -9.49
CA ILE A 67 15.39 8.43 -10.58
C ILE A 67 15.55 9.43 -11.73
N GLN A 68 15.75 10.72 -11.43
CA GLN A 68 16.00 11.74 -12.45
C GLN A 68 17.24 11.41 -13.29
N LYS A 69 18.30 10.89 -12.64
CA LYS A 69 19.52 10.43 -13.30
C LYS A 69 19.23 9.25 -14.25
N ILE A 70 18.46 8.26 -13.80
CA ILE A 70 18.06 7.12 -14.65
C ILE A 70 17.31 7.60 -15.91
N ILE A 71 16.38 8.54 -15.76
CA ILE A 71 15.63 9.13 -16.87
C ILE A 71 16.57 9.80 -17.87
N GLN A 72 17.55 10.56 -17.38
CA GLN A 72 18.51 11.28 -18.23
C GLN A 72 19.50 10.34 -18.92
N GLU A 73 20.08 9.38 -18.21
CA GLU A 73 21.06 8.44 -18.75
C GLU A 73 20.45 7.49 -19.80
N ASN A 74 19.17 7.16 -19.66
CA ASN A 74 18.45 6.30 -20.60
C ASN A 74 17.63 7.09 -21.63
N ALA A 75 17.78 8.43 -21.67
CA ALA A 75 17.04 9.34 -22.55
C ALA A 75 15.52 9.11 -22.55
N LEU A 76 14.95 8.73 -21.40
CA LEU A 76 13.53 8.41 -21.28
C LEU A 76 12.67 9.68 -21.40
N PRO A 77 11.50 9.60 -22.05
CA PRO A 77 10.65 10.76 -22.31
C PRO A 77 9.81 11.17 -21.09
N TYR A 78 10.36 11.14 -19.88
CA TYR A 78 9.65 11.51 -18.65
C TYR A 78 10.18 12.79 -18.01
N ILE A 79 9.29 13.47 -17.28
CA ILE A 79 9.59 14.54 -16.33
C ILE A 79 9.18 14.05 -14.95
N LEU A 80 10.08 14.18 -13.99
CA LEU A 80 9.76 13.93 -12.59
C LEU A 80 8.95 15.10 -12.02
N ASP A 81 7.76 14.83 -11.51
CA ASP A 81 6.91 15.83 -10.87
C ASP A 81 7.24 15.90 -9.36
N SER A 82 8.35 16.58 -9.03
CA SER A 82 8.93 16.55 -7.67
C SER A 82 7.96 17.06 -6.60
N LYS A 83 7.23 18.14 -6.94
CA LYS A 83 6.32 18.82 -6.02
C LYS A 83 5.11 17.96 -5.72
N GLU A 84 4.49 17.38 -6.75
CA GLU A 84 3.33 16.52 -6.55
C GLU A 84 3.73 15.19 -5.87
N SER A 85 4.89 14.64 -6.22
CA SER A 85 5.48 13.49 -5.55
C SER A 85 5.66 13.72 -4.04
N GLU A 86 6.13 14.91 -3.64
CA GLU A 86 6.29 15.29 -2.23
C GLU A 86 4.94 15.41 -1.53
N ASN A 87 3.97 16.11 -2.14
CA ASN A 87 2.63 16.27 -1.61
C ASN A 87 1.95 14.93 -1.36
N GLN A 88 1.97 14.04 -2.35
CA GLN A 88 1.30 12.75 -2.25
C GLN A 88 2.05 11.77 -1.35
N THR A 89 3.37 11.86 -1.21
CA THR A 89 4.13 11.05 -0.23
C THR A 89 3.72 11.39 1.21
N LYS A 90 3.41 12.66 1.50
CA LYS A 90 2.90 13.07 2.81
C LYS A 90 1.51 12.50 3.11
N MET A 91 0.69 12.30 2.07
CA MET A 91 -0.69 11.83 2.19
C MET A 91 -0.83 10.30 2.05
N SER A 92 0.08 9.64 1.34
CA SER A 92 0.02 8.22 1.00
C SER A 92 1.05 7.42 1.79
N ILE A 93 0.61 6.78 2.86
CA ILE A 93 1.41 5.84 3.64
C ILE A 93 1.05 4.41 3.18
N PRO A 94 1.99 3.52 2.80
CA PRO A 94 3.45 3.58 3.04
C PRO A 94 4.32 3.65 1.77
N GLY A 95 5.35 4.49 1.82
CA GLY A 95 6.46 4.49 0.85
C GLY A 95 6.62 5.84 0.17
N LEU A 96 7.76 6.02 -0.49
CA LEU A 96 8.01 7.25 -1.22
C LEU A 96 7.34 7.16 -2.60
N LEU A 97 6.45 8.10 -2.90
CA LEU A 97 5.84 8.21 -4.22
C LEU A 97 6.71 9.06 -5.14
N ILE A 98 6.98 8.56 -6.34
CA ILE A 98 7.62 9.30 -7.43
C ILE A 98 6.68 9.26 -8.62
N LEU A 99 6.27 10.45 -9.04
CA LEU A 99 5.41 10.65 -10.20
C LEU A 99 6.26 11.03 -11.41
N LEU A 100 6.11 10.24 -12.46
CA LEU A 100 6.82 10.38 -13.72
C LEU A 100 5.80 10.69 -14.81
N ARG A 101 5.85 11.89 -15.39
CA ARG A 101 4.92 12.31 -16.45
C ARG A 101 5.60 12.28 -17.80
N LYS A 102 4.99 11.63 -18.78
CA LYS A 102 5.52 11.57 -20.13
C LYS A 102 5.50 12.96 -20.80
N LYS A 103 6.58 13.30 -21.52
CA LYS A 103 6.75 14.55 -22.28
C LYS A 103 5.98 14.50 -23.60
N THR A 104 5.96 13.31 -24.19
CA THR A 104 5.42 12.99 -25.50
C THR A 104 4.00 12.42 -25.34
N GLY A 105 3.18 12.54 -26.40
CA GLY A 105 1.76 12.14 -26.37
C GLY A 105 1.50 10.68 -26.76
N ASP A 106 2.57 9.90 -26.92
CA ASP A 106 2.55 8.46 -27.11
C ASP A 106 2.20 7.72 -25.82
N LYS A 107 1.78 6.46 -25.97
CA LYS A 107 1.43 5.59 -24.85
C LYS A 107 2.65 5.20 -24.03
N ILE A 108 2.45 4.87 -22.76
CA ILE A 108 3.50 4.32 -21.90
C ILE A 108 3.95 2.98 -22.49
N GLU A 109 5.25 2.80 -22.72
CA GLU A 109 5.80 1.54 -23.21
C GLU A 109 6.34 0.69 -22.05
N GLN A 110 6.15 -0.63 -22.11
CA GLN A 110 6.66 -1.55 -21.09
C GLN A 110 8.19 -1.44 -20.92
N LYS A 111 8.92 -1.29 -22.03
CA LYS A 111 10.39 -1.15 -22.00
C LYS A 111 10.84 0.09 -21.22
N GLU A 112 10.07 1.17 -21.26
CA GLU A 112 10.38 2.39 -20.51
C GLU A 112 10.24 2.15 -19.01
N VAL A 113 9.18 1.46 -18.61
CA VAL A 113 8.94 1.04 -17.22
C VAL A 113 10.06 0.11 -16.76
N ASP A 114 10.37 -0.94 -17.52
CA ASP A 114 11.42 -1.92 -17.21
C ASP A 114 12.79 -1.28 -17.01
N LEU A 115 13.15 -0.29 -17.84
CA LEU A 115 14.41 0.43 -17.72
C LEU A 115 14.50 1.21 -16.41
N VAL A 116 13.40 1.83 -15.97
CA VAL A 116 13.37 2.50 -14.67
C VAL A 116 13.45 1.48 -13.54
N LEU A 117 12.69 0.37 -13.61
CA LEU A 117 12.67 -0.66 -12.56
C LEU A 117 14.04 -1.33 -12.38
N LYS A 118 14.70 -1.73 -13.49
CA LYS A 118 16.00 -2.41 -13.47
C LYS A 118 17.11 -1.55 -12.83
N ASN A 119 17.06 -0.25 -13.08
CA ASN A 119 18.06 0.71 -12.59
C ASN A 119 17.65 1.39 -11.28
N SER A 120 16.45 1.11 -10.75
CA SER A 120 15.94 1.75 -9.54
C SER A 120 16.81 1.42 -8.31
N PRO A 121 16.97 2.38 -7.39
CA PRO A 121 17.74 2.16 -6.18
C PRO A 121 17.06 1.18 -5.23
N SER A 122 17.85 0.56 -4.35
CA SER A 122 17.38 -0.40 -3.35
C SER A 122 16.63 0.31 -2.21
N ALA A 123 15.39 0.69 -2.47
CA ALA A 123 14.52 1.42 -1.55
C ALA A 123 13.06 1.05 -1.76
N LYS A 124 12.23 1.28 -0.73
CA LYS A 124 10.78 1.12 -0.85
C LYS A 124 10.20 2.31 -1.63
N LEU A 125 9.89 2.09 -2.90
CA LEU A 125 9.44 3.12 -3.83
C LEU A 125 8.06 2.76 -4.39
N ARG A 126 7.20 3.75 -4.55
CA ARG A 126 6.05 3.68 -5.44
C ARG A 126 6.36 4.58 -6.62
N LEU A 127 6.47 3.99 -7.81
CA LEU A 127 6.68 4.69 -9.06
C LEU A 127 5.34 4.72 -9.79
N THR A 128 4.85 5.91 -10.14
CA THR A 128 3.65 6.04 -10.97
C THR A 128 4.01 6.81 -12.23
N PHE A 129 3.87 6.13 -13.36
CA PHE A 129 4.06 6.66 -14.69
C PHE A 129 2.71 7.15 -15.21
N TYR A 130 2.65 8.40 -15.64
CA TYR A 130 1.50 8.99 -16.31
C TYR A 130 1.85 9.26 -17.77
N ASP A 131 0.88 9.06 -18.65
CA ASP A 131 0.92 9.65 -19.98
C ASP A 131 0.87 11.19 -19.87
N LYS A 132 1.06 11.88 -20.98
CA LYS A 132 1.09 13.35 -21.01
C LYS A 132 -0.19 13.98 -20.45
N ASN A 133 -1.34 13.34 -20.68
CA ASN A 133 -2.66 13.87 -20.31
C ASN A 133 -3.19 13.31 -18.98
N GLN A 134 -2.42 12.44 -18.30
CA GLN A 134 -2.82 11.75 -17.07
C GLN A 134 -4.08 10.87 -17.19
N GLN A 135 -4.41 10.42 -18.39
CA GLN A 135 -5.53 9.51 -18.65
C GLN A 135 -5.13 8.06 -18.43
N GLU A 136 -3.89 7.70 -18.78
CA GLU A 136 -3.35 6.36 -18.60
C GLU A 136 -2.22 6.42 -17.58
N HIS A 137 -2.14 5.40 -16.72
CA HIS A 137 -1.06 5.31 -15.74
C HIS A 137 -0.62 3.88 -15.47
N VAL A 138 0.64 3.74 -15.09
CA VAL A 138 1.23 2.49 -14.59
C VAL A 138 1.79 2.75 -13.21
N THR A 139 1.37 1.98 -12.21
CA THR A 139 1.89 2.07 -10.85
C THR A 139 2.66 0.82 -10.50
N VAL A 140 3.91 0.98 -10.05
CA VAL A 140 4.76 -0.10 -9.58
C VAL A 140 5.24 0.20 -8.16
N VAL A 141 5.10 -0.77 -7.25
CA VAL A 141 5.60 -0.67 -5.87
C VAL A 141 6.75 -1.63 -5.67
N LEU A 142 7.92 -1.08 -5.39
CA LEU A 142 9.16 -1.80 -5.13
C LEU A 142 9.41 -1.93 -3.62
N SER A 143 9.90 -3.09 -3.20
CA SER A 143 10.47 -3.32 -1.88
C SER A 143 11.96 -2.96 -1.83
N LYS A 144 12.57 -3.02 -0.63
CA LYS A 144 13.98 -2.65 -0.44
C LYS A 144 14.97 -3.49 -1.26
N ASP A 145 14.64 -4.75 -1.52
CA ASP A 145 15.39 -5.70 -2.35
C ASP A 145 15.05 -5.59 -3.85
N ARG A 146 14.28 -4.57 -4.25
CA ARG A 146 13.80 -4.32 -5.63
C ARG A 146 12.79 -5.36 -6.15
N SER A 147 12.25 -6.21 -5.29
CA SER A 147 11.13 -7.06 -5.67
C SER A 147 9.88 -6.21 -5.91
N ILE A 148 9.07 -6.61 -6.89
CA ILE A 148 7.81 -5.93 -7.19
C ILE A 148 6.74 -6.48 -6.26
N TYR A 149 6.25 -5.64 -5.35
CA TYR A 149 5.14 -5.98 -4.45
C TYR A 149 3.77 -5.76 -5.09
N TYR A 150 3.67 -4.78 -5.98
CA TYR A 150 2.43 -4.42 -6.67
C TYR A 150 2.74 -3.81 -8.03
N CYS A 151 1.95 -4.15 -9.05
CA CYS A 151 2.02 -3.56 -10.37
C CYS A 151 0.63 -3.49 -10.99
N ASP A 152 0.28 -2.33 -11.56
CA ASP A 152 -1.01 -2.09 -12.19
C ASP A 152 -0.85 -1.07 -13.34
N PRO A 153 -1.16 -1.44 -14.59
CA PRO A 153 -1.62 -2.75 -15.05
C PRO A 153 -0.53 -3.84 -14.95
N ILE A 154 -0.93 -5.09 -14.69
CA ILE A 154 0.01 -6.21 -14.47
C ILE A 154 0.87 -6.54 -15.71
N GLU A 155 0.39 -6.20 -16.91
CA GLU A 155 1.08 -6.44 -18.18
C GLU A 155 2.43 -5.73 -18.25
N PHE A 156 2.61 -4.63 -17.52
CA PHE A 156 3.85 -3.86 -17.50
C PHE A 156 4.97 -4.47 -16.64
N CYS A 157 4.68 -5.52 -15.87
CA CYS A 157 5.63 -6.13 -14.94
C CYS A 157 5.76 -7.65 -15.11
N LYS A 158 5.38 -8.19 -16.28
CA LYS A 158 5.51 -9.61 -16.64
C LYS A 158 6.88 -9.94 -17.20
#